data_AF-W5LZN0-F1
#
_entry.id   AF-W5LZN0-F1
#
_cell.length_a   1.000
_cell.length_b   1.000
_cell.length_c   1.000
_cell.angle_alpha   90.00
_cell.angle_beta   90.00
_cell.angle_gamma   90.00
#
_symmetry.space_group_name_H-M   'P 1'
#
loop_
_entity.id
_entity.type
_entity.pdbx_description
1 polymer ?
#
loop_
_entity_poly.entity_id
_entity_poly.type
_entity_poly.pdbx_seq_one_letter_code
_entity_poly.pdbx_strand_id
1 'polypeptide(L)'
;FYSTFIYAKLGEMTAEVDLTKMAAVDVEDESILAAIFKDSFPDNWRENPDFAAYLSELSSFGVDKLTREPERLAEERAQILQQTRELAFCNYKTFIRTADCTQEIYRDFGRVESSVSRLLDKLPGFGEKCRAFMTEAEDIGASRRMNSLTLNRHTEILEILEIPQLMDTCVRNGYYEEALELAAYVRRLEKKHCCLPVVQGIVHEVRQSAQLMLNQLLQQLRSNAQLPVCLRVIGYLRRMDVFTEAELRVKFLQTRGSWLGSILSAIPDGDPYFHITKTIEACRVHLFDIITQYRAIFSDEDPLLAPGGQAVNEGAIFHGWVVQKVSEFLETLERDLQRGVGSRLDSLLGQCMYFGLSFSRVGADFRGQLAPMFQRVAMGAFRHAVQDAVVQFQEDMNLYTLISVPVMLGSTIPAAPPGTQPGTLQPPMILLDFPPLACFLNNVLMAFNDLRLCCPVALAQDVTSCLEEALLKVTKLILVFQRAEEAAFSDRERELFTQFCCAFAEDMVPFLNRCLQVLFPPAQVALILGIQPTQVHKHGSLGCINVGEILEPLAFILPKKEVLPPAGELGSDLGSAGDVPAGGGSSPTQEPPHPPLSRLEDAATPVVQSTPEEAGP
;
A
#
# COMPACT_ATOMS: atom_id res chain seq x y z
N PHE A 1 -30.50 -86.92 18.84
CA PHE A 1 -31.90 -87.26 18.49
C PHE A 1 -32.08 -88.43 17.52
N TYR A 2 -31.06 -88.97 16.82
CA TYR A 2 -31.22 -90.19 16.00
C TYR A 2 -30.53 -91.46 16.56
N SER A 3 -29.69 -91.35 17.59
CA SER A 3 -29.05 -92.50 18.25
C SER A 3 -29.97 -93.24 19.25
N THR A 4 -30.89 -92.50 19.89
CA THR A 4 -31.75 -93.00 20.97
C THR A 4 -32.94 -93.85 20.48
N PHE A 5 -33.27 -93.83 19.18
CA PHE A 5 -34.47 -94.48 18.65
C PHE A 5 -34.27 -95.91 18.15
N ILE A 6 -33.01 -96.35 17.95
CA ILE A 6 -32.69 -97.69 17.44
C ILE A 6 -32.47 -98.69 18.58
N TYR A 7 -31.92 -98.26 19.72
CA TYR A 7 -31.76 -99.12 20.91
C TYR A 7 -33.08 -99.48 21.60
N ALA A 8 -34.13 -98.66 21.45
CA ALA A 8 -35.43 -98.87 22.10
C ALA A 8 -36.32 -99.94 21.44
N LYS A 9 -35.91 -100.56 20.32
CA LYS A 9 -36.76 -101.49 19.55
C LYS A 9 -36.19 -102.91 19.41
N LEU A 10 -35.04 -103.18 20.03
CA LEU A 10 -34.34 -104.47 20.03
C LEU A 10 -34.21 -105.11 21.42
N GLY A 11 -34.73 -104.47 22.47
CA GLY A 11 -34.62 -104.91 23.87
C GLY A 11 -35.88 -105.52 24.51
N GLU A 12 -37.02 -105.58 23.80
CA GLU A 12 -38.32 -106.01 24.36
C GLU A 12 -38.79 -107.40 23.87
N MET A 13 -37.85 -108.29 23.51
CA MET A 13 -38.20 -109.65 23.02
C MET A 13 -37.38 -110.80 23.64
N THR A 14 -36.92 -110.62 24.87
CA THR A 14 -36.43 -111.71 25.74
C THR A 14 -37.20 -111.66 27.06
N ALA A 15 -38.40 -112.27 27.05
CA ALA A 15 -39.20 -112.46 28.26
C ALA A 15 -38.83 -113.79 28.92
N GLU A 16 -38.45 -113.73 30.20
CA GLU A 16 -38.29 -114.88 31.08
C GLU A 16 -39.60 -115.67 31.18
N VAL A 17 -39.53 -117.00 31.10
CA VAL A 17 -40.61 -117.89 31.58
C VAL A 17 -39.99 -119.06 32.36
N ASP A 18 -40.08 -118.95 33.68
CA ASP A 18 -40.04 -119.99 34.72
C ASP A 18 -39.13 -121.22 34.58
N LEU A 19 -37.94 -121.14 35.20
CA LEU A 19 -37.29 -122.32 35.78
C LEU A 19 -38.02 -122.78 37.05
N THR A 20 -39.06 -123.62 36.94
CA THR A 20 -39.52 -124.45 38.07
C THR A 20 -40.14 -125.80 37.66
N LYS A 21 -39.27 -126.80 37.42
CA LYS A 21 -39.54 -128.24 37.70
C LYS A 21 -38.27 -129.08 37.50
N MET A 22 -37.39 -129.00 38.49
CA MET A 22 -36.19 -129.83 38.55
C MET A 22 -36.57 -131.21 39.13
N ALA A 23 -36.81 -132.20 38.27
CA ALA A 23 -36.94 -133.59 38.68
C ALA A 23 -35.54 -134.20 38.80
N ALA A 24 -35.10 -134.47 40.02
CA ALA A 24 -33.82 -135.12 40.27
C ALA A 24 -33.89 -136.58 39.79
N VAL A 25 -33.06 -136.92 38.82
CA VAL A 25 -32.76 -138.30 38.40
C VAL A 25 -31.45 -138.68 39.11
N ASP A 26 -31.45 -139.83 39.77
CA ASP A 26 -30.42 -140.18 40.75
C ASP A 26 -29.12 -140.66 40.08
N VAL A 27 -27.99 -140.58 40.80
CA VAL A 27 -26.65 -140.84 40.22
C VAL A 27 -26.47 -142.29 39.73
N GLU A 28 -27.30 -143.21 40.20
CA GLU A 28 -27.31 -144.61 39.74
C GLU A 28 -27.82 -144.76 38.30
N ASP A 29 -28.75 -143.90 37.84
CA ASP A 29 -29.34 -143.97 36.49
C ASP A 29 -28.35 -143.55 35.37
N GLU A 30 -27.39 -142.66 35.65
CA GLU A 30 -26.35 -142.29 34.67
C GLU A 30 -25.46 -143.49 34.30
N SER A 31 -25.20 -144.38 35.26
CA SER A 31 -24.41 -145.60 35.01
C SER A 31 -25.14 -146.57 34.06
N ILE A 32 -26.47 -146.59 34.11
CA ILE A 32 -27.34 -147.42 33.27
C ILE A 32 -27.45 -146.81 31.87
N LEU A 33 -27.68 -145.50 31.76
CA LEU A 33 -27.74 -144.79 30.48
C LEU A 33 -26.42 -144.89 29.70
N ALA A 34 -25.28 -144.68 30.37
CA ALA A 34 -23.96 -144.84 29.76
C ALA A 34 -23.66 -146.31 29.34
N ALA A 35 -24.24 -147.30 30.02
CA ALA A 35 -24.10 -148.71 29.65
C ALA A 35 -24.96 -149.12 28.46
N ILE A 36 -26.10 -148.45 28.23
CA ILE A 36 -27.03 -148.70 27.13
C ILE A 36 -26.61 -147.96 25.84
N PHE A 37 -26.21 -146.69 25.94
CA PHE A 37 -25.93 -145.82 24.77
C PHE A 37 -24.43 -145.69 24.42
N LYS A 38 -23.70 -146.81 24.46
CA LYS A 38 -22.22 -146.87 24.48
C LYS A 38 -21.44 -146.10 23.40
N ASP A 39 -22.04 -145.78 22.25
CA ASP A 39 -21.32 -145.18 21.12
C ASP A 39 -21.86 -143.81 20.64
N SER A 40 -22.93 -143.25 21.24
CA SER A 40 -23.63 -142.07 20.69
C SER A 40 -24.35 -141.15 21.70
N PHE A 41 -23.88 -141.00 22.95
CA PHE A 41 -24.53 -140.12 23.93
C PHE A 41 -23.85 -138.73 24.00
N PRO A 42 -24.55 -137.59 23.77
CA PRO A 42 -23.93 -136.27 23.80
C PRO A 42 -23.57 -135.78 25.21
N ASP A 43 -22.33 -135.29 25.40
CA ASP A 43 -21.83 -134.83 26.71
C ASP A 43 -22.67 -133.69 27.34
N ASN A 44 -23.26 -132.84 26.50
CA ASN A 44 -24.04 -131.66 26.88
C ASN A 44 -25.56 -131.88 26.87
N TRP A 45 -26.02 -133.13 27.05
CA TRP A 45 -27.44 -133.50 27.10
C TRP A 45 -28.27 -132.75 28.16
N ARG A 46 -27.64 -132.26 29.23
CA ARG A 46 -28.30 -131.49 30.30
C ARG A 46 -28.56 -130.02 29.95
N GLU A 47 -27.90 -129.46 28.94
CA GLU A 47 -28.03 -128.04 28.55
C GLU A 47 -29.16 -127.80 27.53
N ASN A 48 -29.61 -128.86 26.84
CA ASN A 48 -30.75 -128.79 25.93
C ASN A 48 -32.02 -129.31 26.64
N PRO A 49 -32.95 -128.42 27.06
CA PRO A 49 -34.13 -128.83 27.84
C PRO A 49 -35.05 -129.79 27.06
N ASP A 50 -35.13 -129.65 25.73
CA ASP A 50 -35.96 -130.51 24.87
C ASP A 50 -35.40 -131.95 24.83
N PHE A 51 -34.07 -132.10 24.89
CA PHE A 51 -33.41 -133.40 24.88
C PHE A 51 -33.62 -134.16 26.20
N ALA A 52 -33.54 -133.47 27.33
CA ALA A 52 -33.82 -134.04 28.65
C ALA A 52 -35.30 -134.43 28.82
N ALA A 53 -36.22 -133.62 28.29
CA ALA A 53 -37.66 -133.95 28.27
C ALA A 53 -37.94 -135.21 27.45
N TYR A 54 -37.34 -135.32 26.26
CA TYR A 54 -37.50 -136.48 25.38
C TYR A 54 -36.91 -137.78 25.95
N LEU A 55 -35.79 -137.70 26.69
CA LEU A 55 -35.24 -138.85 27.45
C LEU A 55 -36.21 -139.37 28.53
N SER A 56 -36.89 -138.47 29.23
CA SER A 56 -37.95 -138.84 30.20
C SER A 56 -39.16 -139.47 29.51
N GLU A 57 -39.51 -139.00 28.31
CA GLU A 57 -40.60 -139.57 27.53
C GLU A 57 -40.26 -140.99 27.04
N LEU A 58 -39.04 -141.21 26.54
CA LEU A 58 -38.48 -142.52 26.17
C LEU A 58 -38.52 -143.54 27.32
N SER A 59 -38.19 -143.15 28.56
CA SER A 59 -38.22 -144.07 29.71
C SER A 59 -39.63 -144.50 30.11
N SER A 60 -40.67 -143.77 29.68
CA SER A 60 -42.08 -144.09 29.92
C SER A 60 -42.69 -145.08 28.90
N PHE A 61 -41.95 -145.44 27.84
CA PHE A 61 -42.47 -146.24 26.73
C PHE A 61 -42.27 -147.75 26.93
N GLY A 62 -43.34 -148.52 26.70
CA GLY A 62 -43.26 -149.99 26.62
C GLY A 62 -42.48 -150.47 25.39
N VAL A 63 -41.96 -151.70 25.45
CA VAL A 63 -41.05 -152.30 24.46
C VAL A 63 -41.53 -152.17 23.00
N ASP A 64 -42.83 -152.40 22.73
CA ASP A 64 -43.42 -152.28 21.39
C ASP A 64 -43.36 -150.85 20.80
N LYS A 65 -43.39 -149.82 21.66
CA LYS A 65 -43.23 -148.42 21.24
C LYS A 65 -41.77 -148.06 21.06
N LEU A 66 -40.91 -148.45 22.01
CA LEU A 66 -39.47 -148.17 21.97
C LEU A 66 -38.81 -148.72 20.69
N THR A 67 -39.30 -149.85 20.19
CA THR A 67 -38.80 -150.49 18.96
C THR A 67 -39.14 -149.70 17.68
N ARG A 68 -40.14 -148.81 17.69
CA ARG A 68 -40.59 -148.03 16.52
C ARG A 68 -40.13 -146.57 16.50
N GLU A 69 -39.69 -146.01 17.64
CA GLU A 69 -39.17 -144.64 17.69
C GLU A 69 -37.98 -144.35 16.74
N PRO A 70 -37.03 -145.28 16.49
CA PRO A 70 -35.93 -145.02 15.55
C PRO A 70 -36.41 -144.78 14.10
N GLU A 71 -37.46 -145.49 13.66
CA GLU A 71 -38.05 -145.31 12.34
C GLU A 71 -38.79 -143.96 12.27
N ARG A 72 -39.56 -143.61 13.31
CA ARG A 72 -40.26 -142.32 13.41
C ARG A 72 -39.30 -141.12 13.33
N LEU A 73 -38.20 -141.16 14.08
CA LEU A 73 -37.17 -140.12 14.06
C LEU A 73 -36.45 -140.03 12.71
N ALA A 74 -36.26 -141.16 12.01
CA ALA A 74 -35.67 -141.17 10.68
C ALA A 74 -36.59 -140.50 9.64
N GLU A 75 -37.90 -140.77 9.68
CA GLU A 75 -38.90 -140.10 8.83
C GLU A 75 -38.97 -138.60 9.12
N GLU A 76 -39.06 -138.20 10.39
CA GLU A 76 -39.15 -136.78 10.80
C GLU A 76 -37.89 -135.99 10.40
N ARG A 77 -36.69 -136.58 10.58
CA ARG A 77 -35.44 -135.98 10.10
C ARG A 77 -35.39 -135.84 8.58
N ALA A 78 -35.87 -136.84 7.84
CA ALA A 78 -35.95 -136.77 6.39
C ALA A 78 -36.93 -135.66 5.95
N GLN A 79 -38.05 -135.52 6.64
CA GLN A 79 -39.04 -134.47 6.39
C GLN A 79 -38.48 -133.07 6.64
N ILE A 80 -37.77 -132.83 7.77
CA ILE A 80 -37.14 -131.53 8.06
C ILE A 80 -36.03 -131.19 7.06
N LEU A 81 -35.21 -132.16 6.65
CA LEU A 81 -34.20 -131.95 5.61
C LEU A 81 -34.81 -131.63 4.25
N GLN A 82 -35.93 -132.26 3.92
CA GLN A 82 -36.67 -131.98 2.69
C GLN A 82 -37.34 -130.60 2.74
N GLN A 83 -38.01 -130.24 3.85
CA GLN A 83 -38.54 -128.89 4.09
C GLN A 83 -37.46 -127.81 4.03
N THR A 84 -36.27 -128.07 4.57
CA THR A 84 -35.15 -127.11 4.54
C THR A 84 -34.59 -126.95 3.13
N ARG A 85 -34.48 -128.04 2.37
CA ARG A 85 -34.12 -128.01 0.94
C ARG A 85 -35.17 -127.31 0.10
N GLU A 86 -36.45 -127.57 0.34
CA GLU A 86 -37.57 -126.89 -0.33
C GLU A 86 -37.59 -125.40 0.05
N LEU A 87 -37.37 -125.03 1.30
CA LEU A 87 -37.30 -123.62 1.70
C LEU A 87 -36.12 -122.90 1.04
N ALA A 88 -34.94 -123.53 0.98
CA ALA A 88 -33.77 -123.01 0.30
C ALA A 88 -33.97 -122.94 -1.23
N PHE A 89 -34.66 -123.91 -1.84
CA PHE A 89 -34.89 -123.97 -3.29
C PHE A 89 -36.05 -123.07 -3.75
N CYS A 90 -37.13 -122.96 -2.98
CA CYS A 90 -38.21 -122.01 -3.24
C CYS A 90 -37.73 -120.56 -3.08
N ASN A 91 -36.81 -120.30 -2.14
CA ASN A 91 -36.37 -118.94 -1.80
C ASN A 91 -34.93 -118.59 -2.22
N TYR A 92 -34.22 -119.41 -3.02
CA TYR A 92 -32.83 -119.08 -3.44
C TYR A 92 -32.75 -117.72 -4.13
N LYS A 93 -33.79 -117.34 -4.90
CA LYS A 93 -33.89 -116.03 -5.55
C LYS A 93 -33.94 -114.87 -4.55
N THR A 94 -34.54 -115.09 -3.38
CA THR A 94 -34.57 -114.11 -2.28
C THR A 94 -33.18 -113.94 -1.70
N PHE A 95 -32.46 -115.04 -1.42
CA PHE A 95 -31.09 -114.98 -0.91
C PHE A 95 -30.11 -114.30 -1.88
N ILE A 96 -30.17 -114.62 -3.18
CA ILE A 96 -29.34 -113.95 -4.20
C ILE A 96 -29.68 -112.45 -4.25
N ARG A 97 -30.97 -112.08 -4.32
CA ARG A 97 -31.39 -110.67 -4.28
C ARG A 97 -30.93 -109.95 -3.01
N THR A 98 -30.95 -110.61 -1.85
CA THR A 98 -30.45 -110.01 -0.60
C THR A 98 -28.95 -109.75 -0.68
N ALA A 99 -28.16 -110.71 -1.19
CA ALA A 99 -26.71 -110.54 -1.39
C ALA A 99 -26.40 -109.42 -2.42
N ASP A 100 -27.07 -109.42 -3.56
CA ASP A 100 -26.93 -108.39 -4.60
C ASP A 100 -27.25 -107.00 -4.04
N CYS A 101 -28.41 -106.84 -3.39
CA CYS A 101 -28.80 -105.58 -2.74
C CYS A 101 -27.80 -105.15 -1.66
N THR A 102 -27.25 -106.08 -0.86
CA THR A 102 -26.19 -105.74 0.12
C THR A 102 -24.93 -105.25 -0.59
N GLN A 103 -24.51 -105.86 -1.69
CA GLN A 103 -23.35 -105.41 -2.46
C GLN A 103 -23.58 -104.04 -3.11
N GLU A 104 -24.77 -103.77 -3.63
CA GLU A 104 -25.14 -102.44 -4.16
C GLU A 104 -25.13 -101.38 -3.06
N ILE A 105 -25.67 -101.69 -1.88
CA ILE A 105 -25.66 -100.81 -0.70
C ILE A 105 -24.22 -100.45 -0.30
N TYR A 106 -23.30 -101.42 -0.21
CA TYR A 106 -21.88 -101.13 0.09
C TYR A 106 -21.21 -100.25 -0.96
N ARG A 107 -21.45 -100.51 -2.25
CA ARG A 107 -20.94 -99.68 -3.36
C ARG A 107 -21.45 -98.25 -3.27
N ASP A 108 -22.73 -98.07 -2.97
CA ASP A 108 -23.35 -96.76 -2.92
C ASP A 108 -22.98 -96.01 -1.63
N PHE A 109 -22.76 -96.68 -0.50
CA PHE A 109 -22.12 -96.07 0.68
C PHE A 109 -20.70 -95.57 0.39
N GLY A 110 -19.86 -96.33 -0.32
CA GLY A 110 -18.52 -95.85 -0.74
C GLY A 110 -18.58 -94.65 -1.71
N ARG A 111 -19.62 -94.57 -2.55
CA ARG A 111 -19.89 -93.38 -3.39
C ARG A 111 -20.34 -92.19 -2.56
N VAL A 112 -21.15 -92.39 -1.52
CA VAL A 112 -21.55 -91.34 -0.59
C VAL A 112 -20.35 -90.84 0.19
N GLU A 113 -19.55 -91.72 0.80
CA GLU A 113 -18.33 -91.38 1.54
C GLU A 113 -17.35 -90.56 0.68
N SER A 114 -16.97 -91.06 -0.49
CA SER A 114 -16.07 -90.35 -1.41
C SER A 114 -16.64 -89.03 -1.95
N SER A 115 -17.96 -88.83 -1.92
CA SER A 115 -18.59 -87.55 -2.27
C SER A 115 -18.65 -86.58 -1.09
N VAL A 116 -18.87 -87.09 0.13
CA VAL A 116 -18.81 -86.32 1.38
C VAL A 116 -17.38 -85.82 1.65
N SER A 117 -16.35 -86.66 1.49
CA SER A 117 -14.96 -86.24 1.65
C SER A 117 -14.59 -85.13 0.66
N ARG A 118 -14.94 -85.28 -0.63
CA ARG A 118 -14.72 -84.23 -1.65
C ARG A 118 -15.49 -82.93 -1.36
N LEU A 119 -16.63 -82.99 -0.65
CA LEU A 119 -17.36 -81.81 -0.20
C LEU A 119 -16.64 -81.15 0.98
N LEU A 120 -16.22 -81.93 1.99
CA LEU A 120 -15.47 -81.45 3.16
C LEU A 120 -14.14 -80.81 2.77
N ASP A 121 -13.43 -81.35 1.77
CA ASP A 121 -12.17 -80.78 1.28
C ASP A 121 -12.37 -79.45 0.54
N LYS A 122 -13.45 -79.32 -0.25
CA LYS A 122 -13.65 -78.16 -1.14
C LYS A 122 -14.46 -77.02 -0.52
N LEU A 123 -15.33 -77.31 0.45
CA LEU A 123 -16.21 -76.31 1.06
C LEU A 123 -15.44 -75.18 1.80
N PRO A 124 -14.33 -75.45 2.55
CA PRO A 124 -13.55 -74.39 3.18
C PRO A 124 -12.91 -73.44 2.15
N GLY A 125 -12.25 -74.00 1.13
CA GLY A 125 -11.61 -73.19 0.07
C GLY A 125 -12.61 -72.44 -0.81
N PHE A 126 -13.85 -72.92 -0.94
CA PHE A 126 -14.95 -72.15 -1.53
C PHE A 126 -15.36 -70.99 -0.60
N GLY A 127 -15.55 -71.25 0.70
CA GLY A 127 -15.90 -70.22 1.68
C GLY A 127 -14.85 -69.11 1.84
N GLU A 128 -13.56 -69.44 1.70
CA GLU A 128 -12.47 -68.46 1.65
C GLU A 128 -12.55 -67.58 0.40
N LYS A 129 -12.75 -68.18 -0.78
CA LYS A 129 -12.92 -67.43 -2.03
C LYS A 129 -14.16 -66.54 -2.02
N CYS A 130 -15.27 -67.00 -1.42
CA CYS A 130 -16.45 -66.16 -1.22
C CYS A 130 -16.17 -64.97 -0.29
N ARG A 131 -15.40 -65.17 0.79
CA ARG A 131 -14.98 -64.06 1.67
C ARG A 131 -14.10 -63.05 0.94
N ALA A 132 -13.08 -63.53 0.21
CA ALA A 132 -12.21 -62.66 -0.59
C ALA A 132 -13.01 -61.88 -1.66
N PHE A 133 -13.92 -62.55 -2.37
CA PHE A 133 -14.80 -61.91 -3.35
C PHE A 133 -15.71 -60.85 -2.72
N MET A 134 -16.25 -61.06 -1.52
CA MET A 134 -17.06 -60.05 -0.84
C MET A 134 -16.22 -58.80 -0.51
N THR A 135 -15.01 -58.95 0.03
CA THR A 135 -14.12 -57.82 0.31
C THR A 135 -13.73 -57.08 -0.97
N GLU A 136 -13.31 -57.80 -2.02
CA GLU A 136 -12.95 -57.19 -3.31
C GLU A 136 -14.15 -56.49 -3.97
N ALA A 137 -15.36 -57.06 -3.90
CA ALA A 137 -16.58 -56.45 -4.40
C ALA A 137 -17.01 -55.21 -3.59
N GLU A 138 -16.76 -55.18 -2.28
CA GLU A 138 -16.98 -53.99 -1.44
C GLU A 138 -16.00 -52.87 -1.79
N ASP A 139 -14.72 -53.17 -2.00
CA ASP A 139 -13.68 -52.22 -2.42
C ASP A 139 -13.94 -51.67 -3.82
N ILE A 140 -14.27 -52.54 -4.79
CA ILE A 140 -14.71 -52.14 -6.13
C ILE A 140 -16.00 -51.30 -6.04
N GLY A 141 -16.93 -51.67 -5.17
CA GLY A 141 -18.14 -50.91 -4.90
C GLY A 141 -17.87 -49.51 -4.33
N ALA A 142 -16.94 -49.40 -3.38
CA ALA A 142 -16.52 -48.13 -2.81
C ALA A 142 -15.80 -47.24 -3.83
N SER A 143 -14.84 -47.79 -4.56
CA SER A 143 -14.13 -47.12 -5.66
C SER A 143 -15.08 -46.65 -6.76
N ARG A 144 -16.03 -47.49 -7.19
CA ARG A 144 -17.06 -47.12 -8.17
C ARG A 144 -17.98 -46.02 -7.64
N ARG A 145 -18.42 -46.07 -6.38
CA ARG A 145 -19.21 -45.00 -5.74
C ARG A 145 -18.45 -43.68 -5.73
N MET A 146 -17.16 -43.70 -5.37
CA MET A 146 -16.29 -42.52 -5.41
C MET A 146 -16.20 -41.95 -6.83
N ASN A 147 -15.86 -42.78 -7.81
CA ASN A 147 -15.72 -42.36 -9.21
C ASN A 147 -17.03 -41.83 -9.80
N SER A 148 -18.17 -42.44 -9.49
CA SER A 148 -19.49 -41.93 -9.90
C SER A 148 -19.84 -40.61 -9.22
N LEU A 149 -19.49 -40.40 -7.95
CA LEU A 149 -19.69 -39.12 -7.28
C LEU A 149 -18.83 -38.01 -7.89
N THR A 150 -17.54 -38.29 -8.12
CA THR A 150 -16.62 -37.36 -8.80
C THR A 150 -17.10 -37.03 -10.21
N LEU A 151 -17.53 -38.03 -10.99
CA LEU A 151 -18.07 -37.81 -12.34
C LEU A 151 -19.37 -36.98 -12.31
N ASN A 152 -20.25 -37.18 -11.33
CA ASN A 152 -21.47 -36.38 -11.19
C ASN A 152 -21.22 -34.93 -10.76
N ARG A 153 -20.06 -34.63 -10.18
CA ARG A 153 -19.67 -33.29 -9.67
C ARG A 153 -18.47 -32.69 -10.41
N HIS A 154 -18.05 -33.28 -11.53
CA HIS A 154 -16.80 -32.89 -12.20
C HIS A 154 -16.83 -31.45 -12.71
N THR A 155 -18.00 -30.94 -13.12
CA THR A 155 -18.18 -29.54 -13.55
C THR A 155 -17.98 -28.57 -12.39
N GLU A 156 -18.61 -28.80 -11.24
CA GLU A 156 -18.45 -27.99 -10.01
C GLU A 156 -17.01 -28.00 -9.49
N ILE A 157 -16.30 -29.13 -9.64
CA ILE A 157 -14.87 -29.24 -9.30
C ILE A 157 -14.01 -28.43 -10.29
N LEU A 158 -14.32 -28.53 -11.60
CA LEU A 158 -13.60 -27.84 -12.66
C LEU A 158 -13.78 -26.31 -12.55
N GLU A 159 -14.98 -25.82 -12.27
CA GLU A 159 -15.25 -24.40 -11.98
C GLU A 159 -14.35 -23.85 -10.86
N ILE A 160 -14.10 -24.64 -9.79
CA ILE A 160 -13.20 -24.25 -8.70
C ILE A 160 -11.72 -24.26 -9.14
N LEU A 161 -11.33 -25.21 -9.99
CA LEU A 161 -9.97 -25.31 -10.53
C LEU A 161 -9.67 -24.22 -11.58
N GLU A 162 -10.68 -23.65 -12.24
CA GLU A 162 -10.53 -22.56 -13.20
C GLU A 162 -10.42 -21.16 -12.55
N ILE A 163 -10.72 -21.02 -11.25
CA ILE A 163 -10.67 -19.72 -10.54
C ILE A 163 -9.33 -18.99 -10.70
N PRO A 164 -8.14 -19.62 -10.60
CA PRO A 164 -6.86 -18.93 -10.83
C PRO A 164 -6.72 -18.35 -12.23
N GLN A 165 -7.16 -19.09 -13.26
CA GLN A 165 -7.11 -18.65 -14.65
C GLN A 165 -8.11 -17.51 -14.91
N LEU A 166 -9.30 -17.58 -14.31
CA LEU A 166 -10.28 -16.51 -14.37
C LEU A 166 -9.77 -15.24 -13.65
N MET A 167 -9.13 -15.41 -12.49
CA MET A 167 -8.52 -14.31 -11.73
C MET A 167 -7.41 -13.60 -12.51
N ASP A 168 -6.46 -14.34 -13.09
CA ASP A 168 -5.40 -13.76 -13.96
C ASP A 168 -6.01 -13.03 -15.17
N THR A 169 -7.05 -13.61 -15.78
CA THR A 169 -7.80 -12.98 -16.90
C THR A 169 -8.47 -11.67 -16.47
N CYS A 170 -9.17 -11.64 -15.32
CA CYS A 170 -9.81 -10.44 -14.79
C CYS A 170 -8.77 -9.34 -14.49
N VAL A 171 -7.65 -9.70 -13.84
CA VAL A 171 -6.59 -8.75 -13.50
C VAL A 171 -5.89 -8.18 -14.74
N ARG A 172 -5.59 -9.01 -15.76
CA ARG A 172 -4.95 -8.54 -17.01
C ARG A 172 -5.84 -7.59 -17.80
N ASN A 173 -7.16 -7.81 -17.79
CA ASN A 173 -8.12 -6.99 -18.52
C ASN A 173 -8.63 -5.77 -17.72
N GLY A 174 -8.23 -5.62 -16.45
CA GLY A 174 -8.67 -4.49 -15.59
C GLY A 174 -10.06 -4.67 -14.98
N TYR A 175 -10.63 -5.88 -15.01
CA TYR A 175 -11.89 -6.26 -14.35
C TYR A 175 -11.65 -6.46 -12.84
N TYR A 176 -11.37 -5.35 -12.16
CA TYR A 176 -10.92 -5.31 -10.77
C TYR A 176 -12.03 -5.58 -9.76
N GLU A 177 -13.29 -5.32 -10.08
CA GLU A 177 -14.43 -5.62 -9.21
C GLU A 177 -14.61 -7.15 -9.11
N GLU A 178 -14.66 -7.80 -10.26
CA GLU A 178 -14.76 -9.24 -10.44
C GLU A 178 -13.57 -9.96 -9.80
N ALA A 179 -12.35 -9.45 -9.99
CA ALA A 179 -11.16 -9.97 -9.31
C ALA A 179 -11.24 -9.89 -7.77
N LEU A 180 -11.82 -8.82 -7.22
CA LEU A 180 -12.04 -8.68 -5.76
C LEU A 180 -13.09 -9.66 -5.25
N GLU A 181 -14.14 -9.94 -6.03
CA GLU A 181 -15.15 -10.94 -5.68
C GLU A 181 -14.59 -12.37 -5.69
N LEU A 182 -13.79 -12.72 -6.70
CA LEU A 182 -13.07 -13.99 -6.76
C LEU A 182 -12.10 -14.15 -5.59
N ALA A 183 -11.31 -13.12 -5.28
CA ALA A 183 -10.41 -13.12 -4.12
C ALA A 183 -11.18 -13.23 -2.78
N ALA A 184 -12.39 -12.68 -2.68
CA ALA A 184 -13.25 -12.85 -1.51
C ALA A 184 -13.86 -14.26 -1.44
N TYR A 185 -14.21 -14.86 -2.58
CA TYR A 185 -14.68 -16.26 -2.65
C TYR A 185 -13.58 -17.23 -2.21
N VAL A 186 -12.37 -17.09 -2.75
CA VAL A 186 -11.24 -17.96 -2.41
C VAL A 186 -10.83 -17.81 -0.94
N ARG A 187 -10.86 -16.60 -0.36
CA ARG A 187 -10.71 -16.38 1.09
C ARG A 187 -11.77 -17.12 1.93
N ARG A 188 -13.01 -17.28 1.43
CA ARG A 188 -14.06 -18.10 2.09
C ARG A 188 -13.82 -19.60 1.91
N LEU A 189 -13.28 -20.02 0.77
CA LEU A 189 -12.92 -21.42 0.47
C LEU A 189 -11.77 -21.89 1.37
N GLU A 190 -10.72 -21.08 1.50
CA GLU A 190 -9.57 -21.29 2.40
C GLU A 190 -10.02 -21.53 3.84
N LYS A 191 -10.90 -20.66 4.37
CA LYS A 191 -11.43 -20.77 5.74
C LYS A 191 -12.24 -22.06 5.99
N LYS A 192 -12.85 -22.64 4.96
CA LYS A 192 -13.65 -23.88 5.07
C LYS A 192 -12.83 -25.16 4.86
N HIS A 193 -11.81 -25.11 4.01
CA HIS A 193 -11.10 -26.29 3.50
C HIS A 193 -9.58 -26.16 3.56
N CYS A 194 -9.05 -25.52 4.60
CA CYS A 194 -7.62 -25.22 4.77
C CYS A 194 -6.69 -26.45 4.74
N CYS A 195 -7.20 -27.65 5.04
CA CYS A 195 -6.42 -28.90 5.03
C CYS A 195 -6.22 -29.50 3.63
N LEU A 196 -6.90 -29.01 2.58
CA LEU A 196 -6.80 -29.56 1.23
C LEU A 196 -5.64 -28.91 0.45
N PRO A 197 -4.61 -29.65 -0.01
CA PRO A 197 -3.48 -29.07 -0.73
C PRO A 197 -3.87 -28.33 -2.02
N VAL A 198 -4.89 -28.82 -2.73
CA VAL A 198 -5.42 -28.19 -3.96
C VAL A 198 -5.98 -26.80 -3.67
N VAL A 199 -6.70 -26.63 -2.56
CA VAL A 199 -7.24 -25.32 -2.14
C VAL A 199 -6.11 -24.37 -1.79
N GLN A 200 -5.05 -24.84 -1.15
CA GLN A 200 -3.86 -24.04 -0.86
C GLN A 200 -3.12 -23.61 -2.14
N GLY A 201 -3.08 -24.45 -3.18
CA GLY A 201 -2.57 -24.09 -4.51
C GLY A 201 -3.38 -22.94 -5.14
N ILE A 202 -4.70 -23.08 -5.22
CA ILE A 202 -5.62 -22.04 -5.73
C ILE A 202 -5.43 -20.72 -4.97
N VAL A 203 -5.34 -20.77 -3.64
CA VAL A 203 -5.10 -19.60 -2.78
C VAL A 203 -3.76 -18.92 -3.13
N HIS A 204 -2.69 -19.70 -3.39
CA HIS A 204 -1.40 -19.16 -3.74
C HIS A 204 -1.41 -18.44 -5.10
N GLU A 205 -1.96 -19.06 -6.14
CA GLU A 205 -2.05 -18.49 -7.49
C GLU A 205 -2.95 -17.23 -7.54
N VAL A 206 -4.07 -17.25 -6.81
CA VAL A 206 -4.95 -16.08 -6.69
C VAL A 206 -4.28 -14.95 -5.90
N ARG A 207 -3.46 -15.24 -4.88
CA ARG A 207 -2.63 -14.24 -4.21
C ARG A 207 -1.55 -13.65 -5.13
N GLN A 208 -0.94 -14.45 -6.00
CA GLN A 208 0.02 -13.97 -7.01
C GLN A 208 -0.65 -13.00 -8.01
N SER A 209 -1.84 -13.36 -8.51
CA SER A 209 -2.63 -12.50 -9.39
C SER A 209 -3.10 -11.21 -8.68
N ALA A 210 -3.47 -11.29 -7.40
CA ALA A 210 -3.79 -10.13 -6.59
C ALA A 210 -2.57 -9.19 -6.36
N GLN A 211 -1.34 -9.72 -6.28
CA GLN A 211 -0.14 -8.90 -6.24
C GLN A 211 0.11 -8.16 -7.57
N LEU A 212 -0.20 -8.79 -8.71
CA LEU A 212 -0.15 -8.11 -10.02
C LEU A 212 -1.17 -6.94 -10.06
N MET A 213 -2.41 -7.19 -9.61
CA MET A 213 -3.45 -6.16 -9.49
C MET A 213 -3.00 -4.99 -8.61
N LEU A 214 -2.43 -5.26 -7.43
CA LEU A 214 -1.88 -4.24 -6.54
C LEU A 214 -0.86 -3.36 -7.25
N ASN A 215 0.08 -3.96 -7.98
CA ASN A 215 1.10 -3.21 -8.72
C ASN A 215 0.50 -2.34 -9.84
N GLN A 216 -0.49 -2.85 -10.58
CA GLN A 216 -1.20 -2.08 -11.61
C GLN A 216 -1.96 -0.89 -10.99
N LEU A 217 -2.67 -1.08 -9.88
CA LEU A 217 -3.39 -0.03 -9.16
C LEU A 217 -2.44 1.07 -8.65
N LEU A 218 -1.32 0.69 -8.02
CA LEU A 218 -0.30 1.66 -7.59
C LEU A 218 0.34 2.39 -8.77
N GLN A 219 0.49 1.73 -9.92
CA GLN A 219 1.00 2.35 -11.15
C GLN A 219 0.00 3.35 -11.75
N GLN A 220 -1.31 3.12 -11.64
CA GLN A 220 -2.33 4.10 -12.02
C GLN A 220 -2.23 5.38 -11.15
N LEU A 221 -1.99 5.26 -9.85
CA LEU A 221 -1.76 6.43 -8.98
C LEU A 221 -0.46 7.19 -9.30
N ARG A 222 0.54 6.53 -9.89
CA ARG A 222 1.78 7.15 -10.40
C ARG A 222 1.63 7.84 -11.76
N SER A 223 0.42 7.93 -12.32
CA SER A 223 0.13 8.61 -13.58
C SER A 223 -0.60 9.95 -13.36
N ASN A 224 -0.95 10.66 -14.43
CA ASN A 224 -1.80 11.86 -14.34
C ASN A 224 -3.28 11.48 -14.11
N ALA A 225 -3.58 10.92 -12.93
CA ALA A 225 -4.90 10.46 -12.56
C ALA A 225 -5.77 11.59 -11.99
N GLN A 226 -7.02 11.67 -12.49
CA GLN A 226 -8.06 12.56 -12.00
C GLN A 226 -8.71 12.02 -10.72
N LEU A 227 -9.33 12.91 -9.92
CA LEU A 227 -9.97 12.55 -8.64
C LEU A 227 -10.91 11.32 -8.72
N PRO A 228 -11.80 11.16 -9.71
CA PRO A 228 -12.68 9.98 -9.80
C PRO A 228 -11.91 8.65 -9.99
N VAL A 229 -10.74 8.69 -10.64
CA VAL A 229 -9.87 7.52 -10.79
C VAL A 229 -9.16 7.22 -9.47
N CYS A 230 -8.63 8.24 -8.80
CA CYS A 230 -7.98 8.10 -7.49
C CYS A 230 -8.94 7.52 -6.44
N LEU A 231 -10.19 8.01 -6.37
CA LEU A 231 -11.24 7.48 -5.50
C LEU A 231 -11.52 5.99 -5.77
N ARG A 232 -11.66 5.61 -7.05
CA ARG A 232 -11.92 4.22 -7.46
C ARG A 232 -10.75 3.30 -7.09
N VAL A 233 -9.52 3.71 -7.40
CA VAL A 233 -8.31 2.93 -7.11
C VAL A 233 -8.10 2.76 -5.61
N ILE A 234 -8.27 3.80 -4.80
CA ILE A 234 -8.20 3.69 -3.34
C ILE A 234 -9.36 2.85 -2.79
N GLY A 235 -10.55 2.92 -3.37
CA GLY A 235 -11.68 2.04 -3.06
C GLY A 235 -11.34 0.55 -3.27
N TYR A 236 -10.69 0.21 -4.39
CA TYR A 236 -10.19 -1.14 -4.64
C TYR A 236 -9.12 -1.54 -3.62
N LEU A 237 -8.13 -0.67 -3.35
CA LEU A 237 -7.06 -0.94 -2.39
C LEU A 237 -7.58 -1.14 -0.95
N ARG A 238 -8.61 -0.40 -0.52
CA ARG A 238 -9.33 -0.65 0.74
C ARG A 238 -9.99 -2.03 0.75
N ARG A 239 -10.65 -2.45 -0.35
CA ARG A 239 -11.29 -3.79 -0.48
C ARG A 239 -10.30 -4.95 -0.63
N MET A 240 -9.07 -4.70 -1.06
CA MET A 240 -8.01 -5.71 -1.04
C MET A 240 -7.63 -6.13 0.38
N ASP A 241 -7.80 -5.23 1.37
CA ASP A 241 -7.51 -5.51 2.80
C ASP A 241 -6.02 -5.87 3.04
N VAL A 242 -5.13 -5.16 2.33
CA VAL A 242 -3.66 -5.36 2.36
C VAL A 242 -2.94 -4.26 3.15
N PHE A 243 -3.60 -3.11 3.35
CA PHE A 243 -3.04 -1.94 4.01
C PHE A 243 -4.02 -1.39 5.04
N THR A 244 -3.50 -0.93 6.17
CA THR A 244 -4.23 -0.06 7.10
C THR A 244 -4.50 1.31 6.46
N GLU A 245 -5.45 2.07 7.01
CA GLU A 245 -5.81 3.39 6.48
C GLU A 245 -4.63 4.39 6.54
N ALA A 246 -3.78 4.30 7.57
CA ALA A 246 -2.53 5.06 7.66
C ALA A 246 -1.52 4.66 6.57
N GLU A 247 -1.37 3.36 6.28
CA GLU A 247 -0.52 2.89 5.18
C GLU A 247 -1.07 3.29 3.81
N LEU A 248 -2.39 3.32 3.61
CA LEU A 248 -3.03 3.81 2.39
C LEU A 248 -2.75 5.30 2.16
N ARG A 249 -2.87 6.14 3.20
CA ARG A 249 -2.48 7.56 3.15
C ARG A 249 -1.02 7.71 2.73
N VAL A 250 -0.10 6.98 3.36
CA VAL A 250 1.33 6.99 3.03
C VAL A 250 1.56 6.50 1.59
N LYS A 251 0.93 5.41 1.14
CA LYS A 251 1.07 4.87 -0.22
C LYS A 251 0.51 5.80 -1.28
N PHE A 252 -0.59 6.50 -1.01
CA PHE A 252 -1.12 7.54 -1.88
C PHE A 252 -0.11 8.69 -2.01
N LEU A 253 0.34 9.27 -0.90
CA LEU A 253 1.30 10.39 -0.91
C LEU A 253 2.67 10.00 -1.51
N GLN A 254 3.11 8.75 -1.34
CA GLN A 254 4.31 8.19 -2.00
C GLN A 254 4.12 8.07 -3.52
N THR A 255 3.00 7.51 -3.99
CA THR A 255 2.75 7.31 -5.44
C THR A 255 2.50 8.63 -6.16
N ARG A 256 1.67 9.52 -5.60
CA ARG A 256 1.44 10.86 -6.13
C ARG A 256 2.69 11.73 -6.06
N GLY A 257 3.47 11.65 -4.97
CA GLY A 257 4.74 12.36 -4.81
C GLY A 257 5.83 11.87 -5.78
N SER A 258 5.89 10.57 -6.06
CA SER A 258 6.78 10.01 -7.09
C SER A 258 6.37 10.46 -8.50
N TRP A 259 5.07 10.60 -8.78
CA TRP A 259 4.59 11.16 -10.04
C TRP A 259 4.96 12.64 -10.18
N LEU A 260 4.71 13.47 -9.16
CA LEU A 260 5.14 14.87 -9.13
C LEU A 260 6.65 14.99 -9.36
N GLY A 261 7.46 14.18 -8.66
CA GLY A 261 8.90 14.13 -8.87
C GLY A 261 9.30 13.83 -10.31
N SER A 262 8.59 12.92 -10.99
CA SER A 262 8.85 12.62 -12.41
C SER A 262 8.52 13.79 -13.35
N ILE A 263 7.45 14.56 -13.06
CA ILE A 263 7.10 15.77 -13.81
C ILE A 263 8.16 16.85 -13.62
N LEU A 264 8.61 17.08 -12.37
CA LEU A 264 9.64 18.08 -12.08
C LEU A 264 11.00 17.69 -12.68
N SER A 265 11.39 16.42 -12.64
CA SER A 265 12.64 15.94 -13.26
C SER A 265 12.66 16.02 -14.79
N ALA A 266 11.50 16.20 -15.43
CA ALA A 266 11.39 16.37 -16.87
C ALA A 266 11.54 17.85 -17.31
N ILE A 267 11.63 18.80 -16.37
CA ILE A 267 11.84 20.22 -16.67
C ILE A 267 13.32 20.43 -17.03
N PRO A 268 13.64 21.04 -18.20
CA PRO A 268 15.03 21.32 -18.58
C PRO A 268 15.73 22.27 -17.60
N ASP A 269 16.85 21.81 -17.03
CA ASP A 269 17.66 22.55 -16.04
C ASP A 269 18.75 23.44 -16.68
N GLY A 270 18.61 23.80 -17.96
CA GLY A 270 19.62 24.54 -18.72
C GLY A 270 19.68 26.02 -18.36
N ASP A 271 18.55 26.72 -18.48
CA ASP A 271 18.37 28.11 -18.05
C ASP A 271 17.70 28.14 -16.66
N PRO A 272 18.35 28.69 -15.62
CA PRO A 272 17.76 28.79 -14.28
C PRO A 272 16.42 29.52 -14.27
N TYR A 273 16.25 30.58 -15.06
CA TYR A 273 15.00 31.35 -15.09
C TYR A 273 13.84 30.52 -15.67
N PHE A 274 14.07 29.84 -16.80
CA PHE A 274 13.09 28.93 -17.39
C PHE A 274 12.77 27.75 -16.47
N HIS A 275 13.79 27.10 -15.88
CA HIS A 275 13.62 25.97 -14.98
C HIS A 275 12.77 26.34 -13.77
N ILE A 276 13.08 27.45 -13.07
CA ILE A 276 12.32 27.84 -11.88
C ILE A 276 10.90 28.31 -12.23
N THR A 277 10.72 29.06 -13.33
CA THR A 277 9.38 29.47 -13.81
C THR A 277 8.48 28.26 -14.05
N LYS A 278 9.00 27.24 -14.73
CA LYS A 278 8.25 26.01 -15.01
C LYS A 278 8.04 25.14 -13.76
N THR A 279 9.02 25.14 -12.85
CA THR A 279 8.89 24.47 -11.55
C THR A 279 7.79 25.10 -10.69
N ILE A 280 7.71 26.43 -10.62
CA ILE A 280 6.62 27.15 -9.91
C ILE A 280 5.26 26.79 -10.51
N GLU A 281 5.13 26.79 -11.84
CA GLU A 281 3.89 26.46 -12.54
C GLU A 281 3.45 25.01 -12.26
N ALA A 282 4.35 24.04 -12.44
CA ALA A 282 4.10 22.62 -12.24
C ALA A 282 3.80 22.28 -10.77
N CYS A 283 4.61 22.79 -9.82
CA CYS A 283 4.36 22.61 -8.40
C CYS A 283 3.00 23.18 -7.99
N ARG A 284 2.69 24.44 -8.35
CA ARG A 284 1.45 25.10 -7.93
C ARG A 284 0.20 24.35 -8.40
N VAL A 285 0.20 23.81 -9.63
CA VAL A 285 -0.94 23.05 -10.16
C VAL A 285 -0.98 21.65 -9.54
N HIS A 286 0.07 20.85 -9.74
CA HIS A 286 0.01 19.43 -9.41
C HIS A 286 0.06 19.14 -7.90
N LEU A 287 0.76 19.97 -7.11
CA LEU A 287 0.73 19.81 -5.66
C LEU A 287 -0.65 20.18 -5.09
N PHE A 288 -1.33 21.19 -5.67
CA PHE A 288 -2.71 21.53 -5.31
C PHE A 288 -3.67 20.38 -5.68
N ASP A 289 -3.56 19.82 -6.89
CA ASP A 289 -4.35 18.66 -7.31
C ASP A 289 -4.17 17.48 -6.34
N ILE A 290 -2.93 17.13 -5.98
CA ILE A 290 -2.65 16.01 -5.05
C ILE A 290 -3.25 16.28 -3.67
N ILE A 291 -3.19 17.52 -3.17
CA ILE A 291 -3.77 17.90 -1.89
C ILE A 291 -5.30 17.83 -1.92
N THR A 292 -5.94 18.37 -2.98
CA THR A 292 -7.39 18.28 -3.16
C THR A 292 -7.84 16.82 -3.29
N GLN A 293 -7.08 16.00 -4.02
CA GLN A 293 -7.33 14.56 -4.14
C GLN A 293 -7.22 13.86 -2.78
N TYR A 294 -6.15 14.12 -2.02
CA TYR A 294 -5.96 13.54 -0.70
C TYR A 294 -7.14 13.89 0.24
N ARG A 295 -7.50 15.18 0.35
CA ARG A 295 -8.60 15.64 1.21
C ARG A 295 -9.94 15.01 0.84
N ALA A 296 -10.22 14.81 -0.45
CA ALA A 296 -11.45 14.18 -0.91
C ALA A 296 -11.49 12.64 -0.71
N ILE A 297 -10.35 11.99 -0.53
CA ILE A 297 -10.24 10.52 -0.37
C ILE A 297 -10.18 10.11 1.10
N PHE A 298 -9.51 10.91 1.93
CA PHE A 298 -9.17 10.57 3.32
C PHE A 298 -9.87 11.44 4.37
N SER A 299 -10.53 12.53 3.97
CA SER A 299 -11.44 13.34 4.79
C SER A 299 -10.98 13.54 6.25
N ASP A 300 -9.84 14.22 6.45
CA ASP A 300 -9.31 14.54 7.79
C ASP A 300 -10.14 15.63 8.54
N GLU A 301 -11.41 15.83 8.16
CA GLU A 301 -12.35 16.83 8.69
C GLU A 301 -13.52 16.15 9.42
N ASP A 302 -13.29 15.83 10.69
CA ASP A 302 -14.30 16.11 11.71
C ASP A 302 -13.64 16.54 13.04
N PRO A 303 -13.26 17.82 13.18
CA PRO A 303 -12.66 18.36 14.40
C PRO A 303 -13.57 18.29 15.65
N LEU A 304 -14.82 17.84 15.49
CA LEU A 304 -15.81 17.69 16.55
C LEU A 304 -15.83 16.28 17.16
N LEU A 305 -15.14 15.30 16.56
CA LEU A 305 -14.97 13.98 17.15
C LEU A 305 -13.84 14.01 18.20
N ALA A 306 -14.22 13.77 19.45
CA ALA A 306 -13.41 14.02 20.65
C ALA A 306 -12.03 13.32 20.65
N PRO A 307 -11.04 13.85 21.41
CA PRO A 307 -9.73 13.22 21.61
C PRO A 307 -9.86 11.97 22.50
N GLY A 308 -10.39 10.90 21.92
CA GLY A 308 -10.84 9.68 22.60
C GLY A 308 -10.20 8.40 22.04
N GLY A 309 -8.93 8.45 21.67
CA GLY A 309 -8.19 7.26 21.22
C GLY A 309 -6.76 7.61 20.81
N GLN A 310 -5.84 6.65 20.98
CA GLN A 310 -4.47 6.74 20.46
C GLN A 310 -4.44 6.46 18.95
N ALA A 311 -5.26 7.20 18.19
CA ALA A 311 -5.06 7.29 16.76
C ALA A 311 -3.68 7.94 16.53
N VAL A 312 -2.85 7.28 15.72
CA VAL A 312 -1.70 7.94 15.11
C VAL A 312 -2.20 9.24 14.49
N ASN A 313 -1.45 10.34 14.58
CA ASN A 313 -1.92 11.62 14.05
C ASN A 313 -1.93 11.57 12.51
N GLU A 314 -3.01 11.01 11.94
CA GLU A 314 -3.12 10.68 10.52
C GLU A 314 -3.08 11.94 9.65
N GLY A 315 -3.66 13.05 10.14
CA GLY A 315 -3.50 14.38 9.53
C GLY A 315 -2.05 14.89 9.57
N ALA A 316 -1.24 14.53 10.56
CA ALA A 316 0.18 14.91 10.57
C ALA A 316 1.00 14.20 9.49
N ILE A 317 0.57 13.04 8.98
CA ILE A 317 1.19 12.40 7.81
C ILE A 317 1.04 13.31 6.59
N PHE A 318 -0.17 13.84 6.38
CA PHE A 318 -0.47 14.78 5.32
C PHE A 318 0.27 16.11 5.48
N HIS A 319 0.16 16.75 6.65
CA HIS A 319 0.82 18.03 6.89
C HIS A 319 2.35 17.93 6.82
N GLY A 320 2.95 16.86 7.35
CA GLY A 320 4.38 16.59 7.23
C GLY A 320 4.83 16.42 5.78
N TRP A 321 4.05 15.71 4.96
CA TRP A 321 4.33 15.59 3.52
C TRP A 321 4.19 16.91 2.77
N VAL A 322 3.18 17.73 3.07
CA VAL A 322 3.03 19.06 2.45
C VAL A 322 4.19 19.98 2.83
N VAL A 323 4.61 20.00 4.11
CA VAL A 323 5.79 20.76 4.55
C VAL A 323 7.04 20.28 3.80
N GLN A 324 7.26 18.96 3.70
CA GLN A 324 8.37 18.39 2.94
C GLN A 324 8.36 18.88 1.47
N LYS A 325 7.21 18.87 0.79
CA LYS A 325 7.11 19.33 -0.61
C LYS A 325 7.30 20.83 -0.78
N VAL A 326 6.93 21.63 0.21
CA VAL A 326 7.25 23.06 0.23
C VAL A 326 8.76 23.27 0.45
N SER A 327 9.40 22.51 1.34
CA SER A 327 10.87 22.57 1.55
C SER A 327 11.64 22.18 0.29
N GLU A 328 11.29 21.05 -0.36
CA GLU A 328 11.92 20.62 -1.63
C GLU A 328 11.80 21.70 -2.73
N PHE A 329 10.67 22.41 -2.80
CA PHE A 329 10.49 23.54 -3.71
C PHE A 329 11.36 24.75 -3.32
N LEU A 330 11.42 25.10 -2.03
CA LEU A 330 12.21 26.23 -1.54
C LEU A 330 13.72 26.02 -1.73
N GLU A 331 14.22 24.79 -1.54
CA GLU A 331 15.61 24.41 -1.85
C GLU A 331 15.90 24.54 -3.35
N THR A 332 14.97 24.10 -4.21
CA THR A 332 15.08 24.24 -5.67
C THR A 332 15.11 25.71 -6.10
N LEU A 333 14.22 26.52 -5.52
CA LEU A 333 14.15 27.97 -5.73
C LEU A 333 15.45 28.66 -5.31
N GLU A 334 15.97 28.37 -4.11
CA GLU A 334 17.21 28.97 -3.63
C GLU A 334 18.42 28.59 -4.51
N ARG A 335 18.51 27.32 -4.94
CA ARG A 335 19.55 26.85 -5.86
C ARG A 335 19.52 27.57 -7.20
N ASP A 336 18.35 27.72 -7.82
CA ASP A 336 18.23 28.33 -9.15
C ASP A 336 18.41 29.85 -9.08
N LEU A 337 17.96 30.49 -8.00
CA LEU A 337 18.27 31.88 -7.69
C LEU A 337 19.78 32.13 -7.56
N GLN A 338 20.51 31.24 -6.88
CA GLN A 338 21.97 31.34 -6.73
C GLN A 338 22.74 31.15 -8.05
N ARG A 339 22.16 30.42 -9.03
CA ARG A 339 22.74 30.26 -10.38
C ARG A 339 22.57 31.50 -11.27
N GLY A 340 21.74 32.45 -10.86
CA GLY A 340 21.47 33.69 -11.60
C GLY A 340 20.25 33.58 -12.51
N VAL A 341 19.18 34.29 -12.15
CA VAL A 341 17.90 34.33 -12.89
C VAL A 341 17.73 35.59 -13.75
N GLY A 342 18.79 36.38 -13.94
CA GLY A 342 18.76 37.66 -14.64
C GLY A 342 17.96 38.75 -13.91
N SER A 343 17.59 39.82 -14.61
CA SER A 343 16.99 41.04 -14.03
C SER A 343 15.49 40.93 -13.68
N ARG A 344 14.79 39.88 -14.12
CA ARG A 344 13.32 39.69 -13.91
C ARG A 344 12.98 39.06 -12.55
N LEU A 345 13.67 39.49 -11.51
CA LEU A 345 13.53 38.96 -10.15
C LEU A 345 12.15 39.30 -9.54
N ASP A 346 11.58 40.43 -9.95
CA ASP A 346 10.22 40.90 -9.61
C ASP A 346 9.13 39.93 -10.09
N SER A 347 9.24 39.45 -11.33
CA SER A 347 8.28 38.53 -11.94
C SER A 347 8.28 37.19 -11.21
N LEU A 348 9.46 36.65 -10.90
CA LEU A 348 9.61 35.43 -10.12
C LEU A 348 9.10 35.58 -8.69
N LEU A 349 9.39 36.71 -8.02
CA LEU A 349 8.85 36.99 -6.68
C LEU A 349 7.32 37.04 -6.71
N GLY A 350 6.73 37.70 -7.70
CA GLY A 350 5.27 37.75 -7.89
C GLY A 350 4.64 36.37 -8.10
N GLN A 351 5.27 35.52 -8.91
CA GLN A 351 4.81 34.14 -9.12
C GLN A 351 4.93 33.28 -7.85
N CYS A 352 6.04 33.35 -7.12
CA CYS A 352 6.23 32.65 -5.84
C CYS A 352 5.25 33.13 -4.77
N MET A 353 5.00 34.45 -4.68
CA MET A 353 4.01 35.03 -3.78
C MET A 353 2.59 34.59 -4.12
N TYR A 354 2.23 34.51 -5.40
CA TYR A 354 0.94 33.99 -5.84
C TYR A 354 0.78 32.49 -5.53
N PHE A 355 1.83 31.69 -5.75
CA PHE A 355 1.86 30.28 -5.35
C PHE A 355 1.64 30.12 -3.84
N GLY A 356 2.43 30.78 -2.99
CA GLY A 356 2.23 30.74 -1.54
C GLY A 356 0.85 31.24 -1.09
N LEU A 357 0.32 32.29 -1.71
CA LEU A 357 -1.05 32.79 -1.44
C LEU A 357 -2.10 31.73 -1.80
N SER A 358 -1.99 31.03 -2.93
CA SER A 358 -2.93 29.97 -3.31
C SER A 358 -2.93 28.80 -2.33
N PHE A 359 -1.79 28.55 -1.66
CA PHE A 359 -1.62 27.51 -0.64
C PHE A 359 -2.04 27.95 0.77
N SER A 360 -2.29 29.25 1.00
CA SER A 360 -2.86 29.74 2.27
C SER A 360 -4.25 29.13 2.54
N ARG A 361 -5.07 28.90 1.49
CA ARG A 361 -6.37 28.20 1.55
C ARG A 361 -6.28 26.75 2.03
N VAL A 362 -5.08 26.18 1.98
CA VAL A 362 -4.77 24.80 2.37
C VAL A 362 -4.09 24.78 3.76
N GLY A 363 -3.69 25.92 4.30
CA GLY A 363 -2.91 26.03 5.55
C GLY A 363 -1.40 25.89 5.36
N ALA A 364 -0.89 26.08 4.14
CA ALA A 364 0.53 25.91 3.79
C ALA A 364 1.14 27.20 3.20
N ASP A 365 0.93 28.34 3.86
CA ASP A 365 1.49 29.62 3.43
C ASP A 365 2.98 29.75 3.77
N PHE A 366 3.82 29.72 2.75
CA PHE A 366 5.28 29.84 2.86
C PHE A 366 5.83 31.22 2.50
N ARG A 367 4.99 32.23 2.25
CA ARG A 367 5.42 33.55 1.77
C ARG A 367 6.43 34.24 2.68
N GLY A 368 6.36 34.01 3.99
CA GLY A 368 7.32 34.51 4.96
C GLY A 368 8.76 34.01 4.75
N GLN A 369 8.94 32.85 4.10
CA GLN A 369 10.27 32.27 3.80
C GLN A 369 10.86 32.80 2.49
N LEU A 370 10.04 33.38 1.60
CA LEU A 370 10.49 33.90 0.31
C LEU A 370 11.32 35.19 0.48
N ALA A 371 10.90 36.11 1.33
CA ALA A 371 11.49 37.45 1.39
C ALA A 371 13.02 37.45 1.66
N PRO A 372 13.57 36.65 2.61
CA PRO A 372 15.02 36.59 2.83
C PRO A 372 15.81 36.02 1.65
N MET A 373 15.23 35.09 0.87
CA MET A 373 15.88 34.51 -0.31
C MET A 373 16.06 35.57 -1.41
N PHE A 374 14.97 36.26 -1.76
CA PHE A 374 14.98 37.29 -2.79
C PHE A 374 15.79 38.53 -2.36
N GLN A 375 15.77 38.90 -1.08
CA GLN A 375 16.64 39.95 -0.52
C GLN A 375 18.13 39.64 -0.74
N ARG A 376 18.58 38.42 -0.44
CA ARG A 376 19.98 38.01 -0.59
C ARG A 376 20.44 38.07 -2.05
N VAL A 377 19.58 37.67 -2.98
CA VAL A 377 19.86 37.66 -4.42
C VAL A 377 19.91 39.09 -4.98
N ALA A 378 18.92 39.93 -4.64
CA ALA A 378 18.89 41.34 -5.05
C ALA A 378 20.12 42.11 -4.54
N MET A 379 20.48 41.91 -3.27
CA MET A 379 21.67 42.54 -2.68
C MET A 379 22.98 42.00 -3.27
N GLY A 380 23.06 40.70 -3.55
CA GLY A 380 24.21 40.09 -4.22
C GLY A 380 24.43 40.65 -5.63
N ALA A 381 23.37 40.75 -6.42
CA ALA A 381 23.40 41.33 -7.76
C ALA A 381 23.79 42.82 -7.73
N PHE A 382 23.18 43.61 -6.84
CA PHE A 382 23.52 45.04 -6.67
C PHE A 382 25.00 45.22 -6.27
N ARG A 383 25.48 44.45 -5.28
CA ARG A 383 26.88 44.49 -4.84
C ARG A 383 27.86 44.12 -5.96
N HIS A 384 27.52 43.12 -6.79
CA HIS A 384 28.33 42.74 -7.95
C HIS A 384 28.41 43.87 -8.96
N ALA A 385 27.27 44.41 -9.41
CA ALA A 385 27.21 45.49 -10.40
C ALA A 385 27.92 46.77 -9.93
N VAL A 386 27.82 47.13 -8.65
CA VAL A 386 28.54 48.27 -8.07
C VAL A 386 30.05 47.99 -7.95
N GLN A 387 30.45 46.76 -7.62
CA GLN A 387 31.87 46.40 -7.58
C GLN A 387 32.49 46.36 -8.98
N ASP A 388 31.77 45.91 -10.01
CA ASP A 388 32.17 45.99 -11.41
C ASP A 388 32.32 47.45 -11.85
N ALA A 389 31.39 48.33 -11.46
CA ALA A 389 31.48 49.77 -11.72
C ALA A 389 32.77 50.38 -11.14
N VAL A 390 33.17 50.00 -9.93
CA VAL A 390 34.44 50.43 -9.30
C VAL A 390 35.67 49.87 -10.05
N VAL A 391 35.61 48.63 -10.54
CA VAL A 391 36.70 48.04 -11.34
C VAL A 391 36.83 48.76 -12.68
N GLN A 392 35.72 48.98 -13.39
CA GLN A 392 35.72 49.75 -14.64
C GLN A 392 36.23 51.18 -14.42
N PHE A 393 35.84 51.84 -13.33
CA PHE A 393 36.38 53.17 -12.99
C PHE A 393 37.91 53.15 -12.80
N GLN A 394 38.48 52.10 -12.17
CA GLN A 394 39.93 51.97 -12.06
C GLN A 394 40.60 51.80 -13.43
N GLU A 395 40.03 50.99 -14.31
CA GLU A 395 40.54 50.79 -15.67
C GLU A 395 40.47 52.07 -16.50
N ASP A 396 39.33 52.77 -16.44
CA ASP A 396 39.11 54.06 -17.08
C ASP A 396 40.11 55.11 -16.56
N MET A 397 40.36 55.14 -15.24
CA MET A 397 41.31 56.08 -14.62
C MET A 397 42.77 55.75 -14.95
N ASN A 398 43.14 54.48 -15.15
CA ASN A 398 44.47 54.09 -15.62
C ASN A 398 44.76 54.56 -17.07
N LEU A 399 43.71 54.73 -17.87
CA LEU A 399 43.79 55.22 -19.26
C LEU A 399 43.48 56.72 -19.38
N TYR A 400 43.09 57.37 -18.28
CA TYR A 400 42.62 58.74 -18.28
C TYR A 400 43.77 59.74 -18.44
N THR A 401 43.57 60.72 -19.32
CA THR A 401 44.48 61.84 -19.51
C THR A 401 43.68 63.15 -19.40
N LEU A 402 44.23 64.14 -18.69
CA LEU A 402 43.58 65.43 -18.42
C LEU A 402 43.66 66.38 -19.63
N ILE A 403 43.35 65.86 -20.81
CA ILE A 403 43.31 66.64 -22.05
C ILE A 403 42.00 67.41 -22.07
N SER A 404 42.07 68.74 -22.14
CA SER A 404 40.91 69.57 -22.46
C SER A 404 40.42 69.21 -23.86
N VAL A 405 39.33 68.44 -23.95
CA VAL A 405 38.67 68.15 -25.23
C VAL A 405 38.25 69.49 -25.84
N PRO A 406 38.73 69.86 -27.04
CA PRO A 406 38.27 71.07 -27.69
C PRO A 406 36.77 70.96 -27.94
N VAL A 407 36.01 72.02 -27.67
CA VAL A 407 34.58 72.10 -27.97
C VAL A 407 34.40 72.14 -29.50
N MET A 408 34.47 70.95 -30.11
CA MET A 408 34.59 70.74 -31.56
C MET A 408 33.46 69.85 -32.08
N LEU A 409 32.23 70.20 -31.71
CA LEU A 409 31.02 69.93 -32.49
C LEU A 409 29.91 70.88 -32.01
N GLY A 410 30.02 72.14 -32.45
CA GLY A 410 28.95 73.12 -32.27
C GLY A 410 27.72 72.72 -33.07
N SER A 411 26.77 72.02 -32.44
CA SER A 411 25.40 71.94 -32.91
C SER A 411 24.67 73.22 -32.51
N THR A 412 24.23 74.00 -33.49
CA THR A 412 23.65 75.33 -33.31
C THR A 412 22.20 75.27 -32.81
N ILE A 413 22.02 74.80 -31.58
CA ILE A 413 20.75 74.85 -30.86
C ILE A 413 21.02 75.57 -29.52
N PRO A 414 20.39 76.73 -29.26
CA PRO A 414 20.45 77.33 -27.93
C PRO A 414 19.62 76.46 -26.98
N ALA A 415 20.28 75.53 -26.31
CA ALA A 415 19.72 74.82 -25.17
C ALA A 415 19.59 75.80 -24.00
N ALA A 416 18.53 76.60 -24.02
CA ALA A 416 18.02 77.17 -22.78
C ALA A 416 17.79 76.01 -21.81
N PRO A 417 18.22 76.11 -20.54
CA PRO A 417 17.97 75.03 -19.59
C PRO A 417 16.45 74.85 -19.47
N PRO A 418 15.90 73.66 -19.81
CA PRO A 418 14.51 73.39 -19.49
C PRO A 418 14.40 73.46 -17.96
N GLY A 419 13.61 74.43 -17.47
CA GLY A 419 13.54 74.72 -16.04
C GLY A 419 13.28 73.44 -15.25
N THR A 420 14.14 73.18 -14.27
CA THR A 420 14.20 71.91 -13.53
C THR A 420 12.83 71.57 -12.96
N GLN A 421 12.12 70.63 -13.59
CA GLN A 421 10.84 70.14 -13.08
C GLN A 421 11.11 69.45 -11.74
N PRO A 422 10.50 69.88 -10.62
CA PRO A 422 10.70 69.24 -9.33
C PRO A 422 10.22 67.78 -9.39
N GLY A 423 11.16 66.83 -9.48
CA GLY A 423 10.87 65.40 -9.57
C GLY A 423 11.57 64.64 -10.70
N THR A 424 12.18 65.31 -11.69
CA THR A 424 12.94 64.61 -12.75
C THR A 424 14.39 64.36 -12.34
N LEU A 425 14.74 63.10 -12.04
CA LEU A 425 16.12 62.64 -11.85
C LEU A 425 16.88 62.65 -13.19
N GLN A 426 17.50 63.78 -13.55
CA GLN A 426 18.40 63.89 -14.70
C GLN A 426 19.87 63.86 -14.24
N PRO A 427 20.74 63.04 -14.86
CA PRO A 427 22.17 63.02 -14.57
C PRO A 427 22.84 64.39 -14.80
N PRO A 428 23.82 64.80 -13.98
CA PRO A 428 24.54 66.06 -14.18
C PRO A 428 25.36 66.05 -15.48
N MET A 429 25.01 66.92 -16.43
CA MET A 429 25.66 66.98 -17.75
C MET A 429 27.15 67.35 -17.70
N ILE A 430 27.59 68.03 -16.63
CA ILE A 430 29.01 68.41 -16.41
C ILE A 430 29.93 67.19 -16.25
N LEU A 431 29.38 66.01 -15.94
CA LEU A 431 30.17 64.77 -15.85
C LEU A 431 30.61 64.26 -17.23
N LEU A 432 30.02 64.74 -18.33
CA LEU A 432 30.43 64.37 -19.69
C LEU A 432 31.84 64.87 -20.05
N ASP A 433 32.30 65.95 -19.41
CA ASP A 433 33.68 66.45 -19.53
C ASP A 433 34.69 65.54 -18.81
N PHE A 434 34.20 64.60 -17.98
CA PHE A 434 34.99 63.68 -17.14
C PHE A 434 34.55 62.21 -17.35
N PRO A 435 34.92 61.58 -18.49
CA PRO A 435 34.41 60.26 -18.88
C PRO A 435 34.44 59.15 -17.80
N PRO A 436 35.48 59.00 -16.95
CA PRO A 436 35.48 58.00 -15.88
C PRO A 436 34.31 58.19 -14.89
N LEU A 437 34.01 59.44 -14.50
CA LEU A 437 32.90 59.75 -13.59
C LEU A 437 31.53 59.49 -14.25
N ALA A 438 31.37 59.84 -15.52
CA ALA A 438 30.15 59.54 -16.27
C ALA A 438 29.93 58.02 -16.44
N CYS A 439 30.98 57.27 -16.75
CA CYS A 439 30.95 55.81 -16.87
C CYS A 439 30.54 55.16 -15.54
N PHE A 440 31.22 55.51 -14.45
CA PHE A 440 30.90 55.02 -13.11
C PHE A 440 29.45 55.35 -12.70
N LEU A 441 29.02 56.60 -12.90
CA LEU A 441 27.64 57.00 -12.59
C LEU A 441 26.62 56.17 -13.36
N ASN A 442 26.82 55.99 -14.67
CA ASN A 442 25.91 55.20 -15.51
C ASN A 442 25.82 53.74 -15.05
N ASN A 443 26.95 53.12 -14.68
CA ASN A 443 26.97 51.75 -14.18
C ASN A 443 26.23 51.61 -12.82
N VAL A 444 26.38 52.58 -11.91
CA VAL A 444 25.62 52.62 -10.65
C VAL A 444 24.13 52.88 -10.90
N LEU A 445 23.77 53.72 -11.87
CA LEU A 445 22.37 53.93 -12.26
C LEU A 445 21.74 52.67 -12.86
N MET A 446 22.49 51.87 -13.62
CA MET A 446 22.03 50.56 -14.09
C MET A 446 21.76 49.61 -12.92
N ALA A 447 22.68 49.51 -11.96
CA ALA A 447 22.48 48.72 -10.74
C ALA A 447 21.25 49.16 -9.93
N PHE A 448 20.99 50.47 -9.84
CA PHE A 448 19.76 51.01 -9.24
C PHE A 448 18.49 50.68 -10.04
N ASN A 449 18.54 50.70 -11.37
CA ASN A 449 17.39 50.37 -12.22
C ASN A 449 17.00 48.89 -12.11
N ASP A 450 17.97 47.98 -12.05
CA ASP A 450 17.71 46.55 -11.84
C ASP A 450 17.19 46.29 -10.41
N LEU A 451 17.81 46.89 -9.39
CA LEU A 451 17.36 46.76 -8.00
C LEU A 451 15.92 47.30 -7.81
N ARG A 452 15.54 48.38 -8.47
CA ARG A 452 14.22 49.02 -8.36
C ARG A 452 13.06 48.04 -8.57
N LEU A 453 13.21 47.06 -9.46
CA LEU A 453 12.17 46.07 -9.77
C LEU A 453 11.86 45.17 -8.55
N CYS A 454 12.89 44.84 -7.77
CA CYS A 454 12.77 44.05 -6.55
C CYS A 454 13.59 44.70 -5.42
N CYS A 455 13.07 45.82 -4.89
CA CYS A 455 13.71 46.62 -3.84
C CYS A 455 13.00 46.50 -2.48
N PRO A 456 13.24 45.44 -1.69
CA PRO A 456 12.79 45.36 -0.31
C PRO A 456 13.38 46.49 0.54
N VAL A 457 12.55 47.22 1.29
CA VAL A 457 13.01 48.31 2.18
C VAL A 457 14.01 47.82 3.25
N ALA A 458 13.98 46.53 3.60
CA ALA A 458 14.97 45.90 4.48
C ALA A 458 16.42 46.03 3.97
N LEU A 459 16.63 46.17 2.65
CA LEU A 459 17.95 46.35 2.05
C LEU A 459 18.48 47.79 2.13
N ALA A 460 17.71 48.75 2.66
CA ALA A 460 18.08 50.17 2.66
C ALA A 460 19.47 50.42 3.27
N GLN A 461 19.81 49.79 4.40
CA GLN A 461 21.13 49.93 5.00
C GLN A 461 22.22 49.26 4.15
N ASP A 462 22.02 48.00 3.76
CA ASP A 462 23.03 47.22 3.02
C ASP A 462 23.38 47.86 1.67
N VAL A 463 22.39 48.38 0.96
CA VAL A 463 22.55 49.10 -0.30
C VAL A 463 23.24 50.45 -0.08
N THR A 464 22.89 51.18 0.98
CA THR A 464 23.55 52.46 1.31
C THR A 464 25.03 52.23 1.63
N SER A 465 25.35 51.30 2.53
CA SER A 465 26.74 51.01 2.92
C SER A 465 27.56 50.42 1.77
N CYS A 466 26.96 49.61 0.88
CA CYS A 466 27.64 49.14 -0.32
C CYS A 466 27.99 50.29 -1.30
N LEU A 467 27.14 51.30 -1.39
CA LEU A 467 27.38 52.49 -2.21
C LEU A 467 28.40 53.44 -1.55
N GLU A 468 28.35 53.60 -0.23
CA GLU A 468 29.34 54.34 0.56
C GLU A 468 30.74 53.70 0.41
N GLU A 469 30.84 52.38 0.55
CA GLU A 469 32.08 51.63 0.29
C GLU A 469 32.61 51.83 -1.13
N ALA A 470 31.73 51.85 -2.13
CA ALA A 470 32.10 52.06 -3.52
C ALA A 470 32.60 53.48 -3.79
N LEU A 471 31.91 54.49 -3.25
CA LEU A 471 32.33 55.88 -3.34
C LEU A 471 33.64 56.12 -2.58
N LEU A 472 33.82 55.53 -1.40
CA LEU A 472 35.09 55.56 -0.66
C LEU A 472 36.24 54.86 -1.41
N LYS A 473 35.96 53.80 -2.18
CA LYS A 473 36.93 53.21 -3.11
C LYS A 473 37.27 54.23 -4.20
N VAL A 474 36.30 54.76 -4.94
CA VAL A 474 36.50 55.77 -5.99
C VAL A 474 37.30 56.97 -5.48
N THR A 475 36.95 57.55 -4.33
CA THR A 475 37.73 58.61 -3.65
C THR A 475 39.22 58.23 -3.49
N LYS A 476 39.52 56.99 -3.05
CA LYS A 476 40.90 56.52 -2.91
C LYS A 476 41.61 56.36 -4.27
N LEU A 477 40.90 55.92 -5.30
CA LEU A 477 41.46 55.77 -6.65
C LEU A 477 41.82 57.14 -7.27
N ILE A 478 40.96 58.15 -7.06
CA ILE A 478 41.22 59.55 -7.44
C ILE A 478 42.48 60.08 -6.75
N LEU A 479 42.65 59.80 -5.45
CA LEU A 479 43.86 60.19 -4.69
C LEU A 479 45.13 59.42 -5.13
N VAL A 480 45.00 58.17 -5.58
CA VAL A 480 46.12 57.41 -6.16
C VAL A 480 46.55 58.02 -7.49
N PHE A 481 45.60 58.35 -8.37
CA PHE A 481 45.88 59.04 -9.62
C PHE A 481 46.56 60.40 -9.39
N GLN A 482 46.04 61.22 -8.46
CA GLN A 482 46.69 62.49 -8.08
C GLN A 482 48.15 62.26 -7.69
N ARG A 483 48.44 61.33 -6.78
CA ARG A 483 49.81 61.09 -6.29
C ARG A 483 50.77 60.56 -7.37
N ALA A 484 50.25 59.92 -8.41
CA ALA A 484 51.05 59.46 -9.55
C ALA A 484 51.43 60.63 -10.47
N GLU A 485 50.49 61.54 -10.73
CA GLU A 485 50.61 62.58 -11.77
C GLU A 485 50.86 64.01 -11.24
N GLU A 486 50.80 64.26 -9.92
CA GLU A 486 50.92 65.61 -9.30
C GLU A 486 52.23 66.34 -9.67
N ALA A 487 53.31 65.59 -9.87
CA ALA A 487 54.60 66.13 -10.32
C ALA A 487 54.69 66.38 -11.85
N ALA A 488 53.77 65.81 -12.63
CA ALA A 488 53.70 65.93 -14.08
C ALA A 488 52.68 67.00 -14.55
N PHE A 489 51.64 67.29 -13.75
CA PHE A 489 50.61 68.26 -14.10
C PHE A 489 51.14 69.66 -14.41
N SER A 490 50.79 70.17 -15.59
CA SER A 490 50.75 71.60 -15.87
C SER A 490 49.71 72.31 -15.00
N ASP A 491 49.81 73.64 -14.89
CA ASP A 491 48.84 74.43 -14.13
C ASP A 491 47.41 74.26 -14.64
N ARG A 492 47.25 74.04 -15.96
CA ARG A 492 45.94 73.80 -16.58
C ARG A 492 45.36 72.43 -16.26
N GLU A 493 46.20 71.39 -16.21
CA GLU A 493 45.77 70.04 -15.80
C GLU A 493 45.41 70.02 -14.31
N ARG A 494 46.10 70.80 -13.48
CA ARG A 494 45.77 70.97 -12.06
C ARG A 494 44.41 71.65 -11.85
N GLU A 495 44.06 72.66 -12.68
CA GLU A 495 42.71 73.24 -12.71
C GLU A 495 41.65 72.20 -13.12
N LEU A 496 41.89 71.45 -14.21
CA LEU A 496 40.97 70.41 -14.69
C LEU A 496 40.78 69.28 -13.67
N PHE A 497 41.83 68.87 -12.97
CA PHE A 497 41.75 67.88 -11.90
C PHE A 497 40.98 68.40 -10.68
N THR A 498 41.10 69.70 -10.37
CA THR A 498 40.28 70.34 -9.34
C THR A 498 38.80 70.33 -9.76
N GLN A 499 38.50 70.64 -11.02
CA GLN A 499 37.13 70.59 -11.56
C GLN A 499 36.57 69.16 -11.55
N PHE A 500 37.37 68.15 -11.89
CA PHE A 500 37.01 66.73 -11.77
C PHE A 500 36.64 66.37 -10.33
N CYS A 501 37.44 66.80 -9.35
CA CYS A 501 37.15 66.58 -7.93
C CYS A 501 35.87 67.29 -7.47
N CYS A 502 35.63 68.53 -7.93
CA CYS A 502 34.38 69.24 -7.68
C CYS A 502 33.16 68.51 -8.30
N ALA A 503 33.26 68.03 -9.53
CA ALA A 503 32.17 67.30 -10.20
C ALA A 503 31.86 65.97 -9.50
N PHE A 504 32.87 65.27 -8.98
CA PHE A 504 32.65 64.12 -8.08
C PHE A 504 31.90 64.54 -6.79
N ALA A 505 32.36 65.60 -6.13
CA ALA A 505 31.93 65.99 -4.80
C ALA A 505 30.57 66.73 -4.73
N GLU A 506 30.32 67.66 -5.65
CA GLU A 506 29.15 68.55 -5.63
C GLU A 506 28.03 68.08 -6.57
N ASP A 507 28.35 67.38 -7.66
CA ASP A 507 27.36 66.88 -8.62
C ASP A 507 27.06 65.39 -8.42
N MET A 508 28.07 64.51 -8.54
CA MET A 508 27.86 63.06 -8.60
C MET A 508 27.40 62.46 -7.27
N VAL A 509 28.12 62.70 -6.17
CA VAL A 509 27.76 62.16 -4.84
C VAL A 509 26.37 62.65 -4.37
N PRO A 510 26.02 63.94 -4.46
CA PRO A 510 24.68 64.41 -4.11
C PRO A 510 23.59 63.90 -5.05
N PHE A 511 23.87 63.67 -6.34
CA PHE A 511 22.92 63.05 -7.26
C PHE A 511 22.66 61.59 -6.92
N LEU A 512 23.69 60.80 -6.64
CA LEU A 512 23.55 59.42 -6.18
C LEU A 512 22.76 59.32 -4.87
N ASN A 513 22.96 60.26 -3.93
CA ASN A 513 22.17 60.34 -2.71
C ASN A 513 20.68 60.61 -2.99
N ARG A 514 20.36 61.48 -3.97
CA ARG A 514 18.97 61.71 -4.41
C ARG A 514 18.35 60.46 -5.05
N CYS A 515 19.12 59.72 -5.88
CA CYS A 515 18.66 58.44 -6.44
C CYS A 515 18.36 57.41 -5.35
N LEU A 516 19.24 57.29 -4.36
CA LEU A 516 19.07 56.39 -3.21
C LEU A 516 17.82 56.74 -2.38
N GLN A 517 17.57 58.03 -2.12
CA GLN A 517 16.37 58.50 -1.42
C GLN A 517 15.08 58.32 -2.23
N VAL A 518 15.15 58.16 -3.55
CA VAL A 518 13.99 57.80 -4.39
C VAL A 518 13.74 56.28 -4.39
N LEU A 519 14.79 55.45 -4.27
CA LEU A 519 14.65 54.00 -4.05
C LEU A 519 14.16 53.67 -2.63
N PHE A 520 14.60 54.43 -1.63
CA PHE A 520 14.22 54.28 -0.22
C PHE A 520 13.67 55.60 0.33
N PRO A 521 12.40 55.95 0.04
CA PRO A 521 11.81 57.20 0.51
C PRO A 521 11.90 57.34 2.03
N PRO A 522 12.53 58.40 2.58
CA PRO A 522 12.69 58.57 4.03
C PRO A 522 11.38 58.54 4.81
N ALA A 523 10.27 58.99 4.19
CA ALA A 523 8.94 58.89 4.77
C ALA A 523 8.43 57.45 4.91
N GLN A 524 8.77 56.55 3.97
CA GLN A 524 8.40 55.14 4.01
C GLN A 524 9.25 54.38 5.04
N VAL A 525 10.56 54.68 5.11
CA VAL A 525 11.47 54.14 6.13
C VAL A 525 11.00 54.57 7.54
N ALA A 526 10.68 55.85 7.72
CA ALA A 526 10.15 56.38 8.98
C ALA A 526 8.84 55.69 9.42
N LEU A 527 7.92 55.47 8.48
CA LEU A 527 6.66 54.76 8.73
C LEU A 527 6.88 53.33 9.23
N ILE A 528 7.79 52.59 8.59
CA ILE A 528 8.11 51.19 8.96
C ILE A 528 8.79 51.12 10.34
N LEU A 529 9.63 52.10 10.67
CA LEU A 529 10.28 52.20 11.97
C LEU A 529 9.40 52.80 13.08
N GLY A 530 8.21 53.33 12.74
CA GLY A 530 7.32 54.00 13.69
C GLY A 530 7.83 55.34 14.24
N ILE A 531 8.73 56.01 13.50
CA ILE A 531 9.36 57.28 13.91
C ILE A 531 8.92 58.45 13.02
N GLN A 532 9.14 59.69 13.46
CA GLN A 532 8.98 60.83 12.57
C GLN A 532 10.07 60.87 11.49
N PRO A 533 9.78 61.30 10.25
CA PRO A 533 10.79 61.45 9.19
C PRO A 533 11.98 62.32 9.58
N THR A 534 11.76 63.31 10.46
CA THR A 534 12.80 64.18 11.02
C THR A 534 13.77 63.49 11.96
N GLN A 535 13.52 62.24 12.38
CA GLN A 535 14.38 61.48 13.29
C GLN A 535 15.12 60.32 12.61
N VAL A 536 14.86 60.03 11.33
CA VAL A 536 15.47 58.89 10.61
C VAL A 536 17.00 58.93 10.68
N HIS A 537 17.59 60.12 10.49
CA HIS A 537 19.04 60.34 10.57
C HIS A 537 19.68 60.01 11.93
N LYS A 538 18.89 59.85 13.01
CA LYS A 538 19.38 59.46 14.34
C LYS A 538 19.47 57.95 14.53
N HIS A 539 18.87 57.17 13.64
CA HIS A 539 18.81 55.71 13.70
C HIS A 539 19.70 55.02 12.66
N GLY A 540 20.68 55.76 12.11
CA GLY A 540 21.60 55.31 11.06
C GLY A 540 21.42 56.07 9.74
N SER A 541 22.37 55.89 8.81
CA SER A 541 22.37 56.46 7.45
C SER A 541 21.38 55.74 6.51
N LEU A 542 20.19 55.40 7.00
CA LEU A 542 19.22 54.57 6.28
C LEU A 542 18.71 55.26 5.00
N GLY A 543 19.20 54.82 3.84
CA GLY A 543 18.85 55.40 2.54
C GLY A 543 19.44 56.80 2.30
N CYS A 544 20.47 57.20 3.05
CA CYS A 544 21.10 58.51 2.91
C CYS A 544 22.62 58.41 3.08
N ILE A 545 23.37 58.75 2.03
CA ILE A 545 24.83 58.68 1.98
C ILE A 545 25.47 59.67 2.97
N ASN A 546 26.44 59.22 3.77
CA ASN A 546 27.29 60.10 4.56
C ASN A 546 28.34 60.82 3.69
N VAL A 547 27.91 61.93 3.07
CA VAL A 547 28.75 62.77 2.21
C VAL A 547 30.01 63.28 2.92
N GLY A 548 29.97 63.48 4.24
CA GLY A 548 31.13 63.94 5.01
C GLY A 548 32.30 62.97 4.99
N GLU A 549 32.04 61.70 5.29
CA GLU A 549 33.06 60.63 5.31
C GLU A 549 33.66 60.34 3.92
N ILE A 550 32.86 60.47 2.86
CA ILE A 550 33.30 60.24 1.47
C ILE A 550 34.22 61.36 0.97
N LEU A 551 33.99 62.60 1.41
CA LEU A 551 34.71 63.78 0.95
C LEU A 551 35.84 64.24 1.88
N GLU A 552 35.88 63.80 3.14
CA GLU A 552 36.99 64.08 4.06
C GLU A 552 38.38 63.81 3.44
N PRO A 553 38.63 62.70 2.70
CA PRO A 553 39.93 62.47 2.07
C PRO A 553 40.27 63.43 0.91
N LEU A 554 39.28 64.11 0.31
CA LEU A 554 39.46 65.08 -0.79
C LEU A 554 39.44 66.54 -0.30
N ALA A 555 39.18 66.79 0.98
CA ALA A 555 38.95 68.13 1.53
C ALA A 555 40.15 69.09 1.42
N PHE A 556 41.36 68.59 1.11
CA PHE A 556 42.55 69.41 0.87
C PHE A 556 42.68 69.89 -0.59
N ILE A 557 41.95 69.26 -1.52
CA ILE A 557 41.93 69.59 -2.97
C ILE A 557 40.73 70.48 -3.29
N LEU A 558 39.59 70.18 -2.67
CA LEU A 558 38.34 70.89 -2.91
C LEU A 558 38.45 72.36 -2.46
N PRO A 559 37.87 73.31 -3.23
CA PRO A 559 37.80 74.71 -2.82
C PRO A 559 37.13 74.85 -1.45
N LYS A 560 37.75 75.63 -0.54
CA LYS A 560 37.15 75.93 0.76
C LYS A 560 35.87 76.72 0.55
N LYS A 561 34.73 76.08 0.78
CA LYS A 561 33.41 76.70 0.68
C LYS A 561 33.27 77.82 1.70
N GLU A 562 33.17 79.07 1.25
CA GLU A 562 32.76 80.17 2.11
C GLU A 562 31.34 79.90 2.60
N VAL A 563 31.20 79.69 3.90
CA VAL A 563 29.90 79.58 4.55
C VAL A 563 29.30 80.98 4.63
N LEU A 564 28.56 81.37 3.59
CA LEU A 564 27.60 82.46 3.68
C LEU A 564 26.64 82.15 4.83
N PRO A 565 26.52 83.01 5.87
CA PRO A 565 25.53 82.81 6.91
C PRO A 565 24.13 82.87 6.30
N PRO A 566 23.14 82.13 6.82
CA PRO A 566 21.78 82.20 6.32
C PRO A 566 21.28 83.65 6.42
N ALA A 567 20.75 84.17 5.31
CA ALA A 567 20.22 85.53 5.26
C ALA A 567 19.10 85.68 6.30
N GLY A 568 19.25 86.64 7.21
CA GLY A 568 18.24 86.92 8.21
C GLY A 568 17.00 87.53 7.57
N GLU A 569 15.83 86.97 7.85
CA GLU A 569 14.56 87.65 7.59
C GLU A 569 14.42 88.80 8.59
N LEU A 570 14.56 90.03 8.07
CA LEU A 570 14.30 91.26 8.81
C LEU A 570 12.80 91.38 9.09
N GLY A 571 12.47 91.69 10.33
CA GLY A 571 11.08 91.64 10.82
C GLY A 571 10.20 92.79 10.34
N SER A 572 8.89 92.57 10.48
CA SER A 572 7.86 93.60 10.38
C SER A 572 7.08 93.68 11.71
N ASP A 573 7.60 94.42 12.68
CA ASP A 573 6.85 94.83 13.87
C ASP A 573 7.12 96.31 14.17
N LEU A 574 6.11 97.13 13.85
CA LEU A 574 6.02 98.54 14.20
C LEU A 574 4.80 98.69 15.13
N GLY A 575 5.05 98.93 16.42
CA GLY A 575 3.99 98.93 17.43
C GLY A 575 3.34 100.30 17.68
N SER A 576 2.07 100.25 18.06
CA SER A 576 1.40 101.16 19.02
C SER A 576 0.16 100.43 19.55
N ALA A 577 0.06 100.10 20.84
CA ALA A 577 -0.28 100.96 21.98
C ALA A 577 -1.74 101.46 21.94
N GLY A 578 -2.60 100.85 22.78
CA GLY A 578 -4.00 101.23 23.01
C GLY A 578 -4.61 100.45 24.19
N ASP A 579 -5.23 101.16 25.13
CA ASP A 579 -5.64 100.67 26.47
C ASP A 579 -6.96 99.86 26.52
N VAL A 580 -6.96 98.75 27.31
CA VAL A 580 -7.71 98.52 28.59
C VAL A 580 -9.10 99.21 28.77
N PRO A 581 -10.17 98.61 29.42
CA PRO A 581 -10.45 97.22 29.88
C PRO A 581 -11.91 96.66 29.66
N ALA A 582 -12.06 95.35 29.95
CA ALA A 582 -13.16 94.63 30.67
C ALA A 582 -14.68 94.74 30.33
N GLY A 583 -15.38 93.57 30.33
CA GLY A 583 -16.80 93.47 30.73
C GLY A 583 -17.61 92.24 30.24
N GLY A 584 -18.09 91.38 31.16
CA GLY A 584 -19.11 90.32 30.93
C GLY A 584 -18.61 89.05 30.21
N GLY A 585 -18.98 87.79 30.56
CA GLY A 585 -20.23 87.27 31.15
C GLY A 585 -21.23 86.97 30.02
N SER A 586 -21.68 85.75 29.72
CA SER A 586 -22.00 84.64 30.64
C SER A 586 -22.40 83.32 29.92
N SER A 587 -22.44 82.22 30.70
CA SER A 587 -23.37 81.07 30.54
C SER A 587 -23.02 79.96 29.49
N PRO A 588 -23.68 78.78 29.49
CA PRO A 588 -23.06 77.60 30.12
C PRO A 588 -23.13 76.28 29.31
N THR A 589 -22.44 75.25 29.80
CA THR A 589 -22.42 73.89 29.24
C THR A 589 -23.58 73.03 29.75
N GLN A 590 -24.36 72.40 28.87
CA GLN A 590 -25.17 71.22 29.20
C GLN A 590 -25.45 70.33 27.97
N GLU A 591 -25.15 69.03 28.11
CA GLU A 591 -25.44 67.86 27.27
C GLU A 591 -26.89 67.33 27.44
N PRO A 592 -27.34 66.19 26.84
CA PRO A 592 -26.88 65.36 25.69
C PRO A 592 -28.05 65.27 24.64
N PRO A 593 -28.48 64.17 23.94
CA PRO A 593 -27.90 62.84 23.66
C PRO A 593 -28.04 62.28 22.20
N HIS A 594 -27.50 61.08 22.00
CA HIS A 594 -27.79 60.07 20.95
C HIS A 594 -29.20 59.41 21.12
N PRO A 595 -29.73 58.48 20.26
CA PRO A 595 -29.10 57.58 19.25
C PRO A 595 -29.90 57.46 17.90
N PRO A 596 -30.09 56.28 17.25
CA PRO A 596 -29.23 55.68 16.20
C PRO A 596 -29.99 55.38 14.86
N LEU A 597 -29.46 54.43 14.04
CA LEU A 597 -29.93 53.88 12.73
C LEU A 597 -29.21 54.49 11.50
N SER A 598 -28.96 53.79 10.38
CA SER A 598 -29.15 52.38 9.97
C SER A 598 -28.20 52.03 8.80
N ARG A 599 -27.92 50.73 8.57
CA ARG A 599 -27.54 50.24 7.23
C ARG A 599 -28.29 48.93 6.94
N LEU A 600 -28.80 48.86 5.71
CA LEU A 600 -29.77 47.88 5.24
C LEU A 600 -29.11 46.61 4.68
N GLU A 601 -29.88 45.52 4.72
CA GLU A 601 -29.74 44.35 3.86
C GLU A 601 -30.31 44.66 2.46
N ASP A 602 -29.68 44.11 1.42
CA ASP A 602 -30.29 43.61 0.17
C ASP A 602 -29.14 43.01 -0.68
N ALA A 603 -29.09 41.71 -0.96
CA ALA A 603 -29.94 40.93 -1.87
C ALA A 603 -29.62 41.18 -3.37
N ALA A 604 -28.77 40.31 -3.95
CA ALA A 604 -28.62 40.17 -5.41
C ALA A 604 -28.13 38.76 -5.78
N THR A 605 -29.02 37.96 -6.39
CA THR A 605 -28.70 36.68 -7.05
C THR A 605 -28.13 36.91 -8.46
N PRO A 606 -27.16 36.10 -8.94
CA PRO A 606 -26.83 36.05 -10.35
C PRO A 606 -27.75 35.08 -11.11
N VAL A 607 -28.27 35.55 -12.24
CA VAL A 607 -29.21 34.84 -13.13
C VAL A 607 -28.49 33.83 -14.04
N VAL A 608 -29.13 32.69 -14.28
CA VAL A 608 -28.70 31.65 -15.22
C VAL A 608 -28.77 32.17 -16.66
N GLN A 609 -27.68 32.05 -17.43
CA GLN A 609 -27.70 32.22 -18.88
C GLN A 609 -27.92 30.88 -19.58
N SER A 610 -29.04 30.79 -20.31
CA SER A 610 -29.40 29.66 -21.17
C SER A 610 -28.78 29.79 -22.57
N THR A 611 -28.18 28.71 -23.07
CA THR A 611 -27.82 28.55 -24.49
C THR A 611 -29.05 28.21 -25.36
N PRO A 612 -29.06 28.56 -26.66
CA PRO A 612 -30.21 28.35 -27.54
C PRO A 612 -30.31 26.92 -28.10
N GLU A 613 -31.50 26.60 -28.60
CA GLU A 613 -31.92 25.30 -29.13
C GLU A 613 -31.20 24.89 -30.44
N GLU A 614 -30.87 23.60 -30.57
CA GLU A 614 -30.73 22.93 -31.86
C GLU A 614 -32.09 22.38 -32.30
N ALA A 615 -32.45 22.58 -33.56
CA ALA A 615 -33.59 21.91 -34.19
C ALA A 615 -33.12 20.66 -34.96
N GLY A 616 -33.86 19.55 -34.83
CA GLY A 616 -33.70 18.35 -35.67
C GLY A 616 -34.26 18.53 -37.09
N PRO A 617 -34.50 17.45 -37.86
CA PRO A 617 -34.60 16.04 -37.46
C PRO A 617 -33.34 15.19 -37.70
#